data_AF-A0A354H0J5-F1
#
_entry.id   AF-A0A354H0J5-F1
#
_cell.length_a   1.000
_cell.length_b   1.000
_cell.length_c   1.000
_cell.angle_alpha   90.00
_cell.angle_beta   90.00
_cell.angle_gamma   90.00
#
_symmetry.space_group_name_H-M   'P 1'
#
loop_
_entity.id
_entity.type
_entity.pdbx_description
1 polymer ?
#
loop_
_entity_poly.entity_id
_entity_poly.type
_entity_poly.pdbx_seq_one_letter_code
_entity_poly.pdbx_strand_id
1 'polypeptide(L)'
;MSIRKYWALHALVLLLTLYVGSYLYLSRRGAAECDALGYMPAALYFSPPQPSREWERWNFGCVWFYWPLIKADFYLGTGRWPGSAPLWDLKK
;
A
#
# COMPACT_ATOMS: atom_id res chain seq x y z
N MET A 1 15.12 26.17 22.30
CA MET A 1 14.52 25.61 21.07
C MET A 1 13.10 26.18 20.95
N SER A 2 12.69 26.76 19.80
CA SER A 2 11.42 27.52 19.67
C SER A 2 10.16 26.64 19.73
N ILE A 3 9.07 27.14 20.34
CA ILE A 3 7.72 26.51 20.39
C ILE A 3 7.26 26.01 19.00
N ARG A 4 7.58 26.76 17.93
CA ARG A 4 7.23 26.37 16.56
C ARG A 4 7.87 25.03 16.14
N LYS A 5 9.07 24.73 16.64
CA LYS A 5 9.76 23.46 16.35
C LYS A 5 9.06 22.27 17.00
N TYR A 6 8.48 22.46 18.19
CA TYR A 6 7.71 21.40 18.85
C TYR A 6 6.43 21.09 18.08
N TRP A 7 5.68 22.10 17.65
CA TRP A 7 4.47 21.87 16.82
C TRP A 7 4.79 21.16 15.51
N ALA A 8 5.86 21.57 14.82
CA ALA A 8 6.30 20.90 13.60
C ALA A 8 6.68 19.43 13.85
N LEU A 9 7.36 19.14 14.96
CA LEU A 9 7.71 17.77 15.35
C LEU A 9 6.45 16.92 15.63
N HIS A 10 5.48 17.46 16.38
CA HIS A 10 4.24 16.74 16.66
C HIS A 10 3.43 16.46 15.39
N ALA A 11 3.33 17.46 14.50
CA ALA A 11 2.69 17.29 13.20
C ALA A 11 3.39 16.21 12.37
N LEU A 12 4.73 16.22 12.33
CA LEU A 12 5.51 15.19 11.63
C LEU A 12 5.27 13.80 12.21
N VAL A 13 5.32 13.64 13.54
CA VAL A 13 5.06 12.35 14.22
C VAL A 13 3.65 11.86 13.92
N LEU A 14 2.65 12.74 13.97
CA LEU A 14 1.27 12.40 13.63
C LEU A 14 1.13 11.94 12.18
N LEU A 15 1.71 12.68 11.23
CA LEU A 15 1.67 12.33 9.81
C LEU A 15 2.37 11.00 9.52
N LEU A 16 3.54 10.76 10.14
CA LEU A 16 4.25 9.49 10.00
C LEU A 16 3.45 8.32 10.60
N THR A 17 2.83 8.53 11.76
CA THR A 17 1.98 7.51 12.39
C THR A 17 0.78 7.18 11.51
N LEU A 18 0.12 8.19 10.94
CA LEU A 18 -0.98 8.00 10.02
C LEU A 18 -0.53 7.29 8.75
N TYR A 19 0.61 7.69 8.16
CA TYR A 19 1.15 7.09 6.94
C TYR A 19 1.52 5.61 7.13
N VAL A 20 2.20 5.25 8.22
CA VAL A 20 2.57 3.87 8.52
C VAL A 20 1.34 3.06 8.92
N GLY A 21 0.47 3.62 9.76
CA GLY A 21 -0.76 2.96 10.20
C GLY A 21 -1.72 2.67 9.06
N SER A 22 -1.95 3.63 8.16
CA SER A 22 -2.81 3.44 6.99
C SER A 22 -2.25 2.40 6.04
N TYR A 23 -0.93 2.38 5.83
CA TYR A 23 -0.27 1.33 5.07
C TYR A 23 -0.50 -0.06 5.66
N LEU A 24 -0.21 -0.25 6.96
CA LEU A 24 -0.36 -1.54 7.61
C LEU A 24 -1.82 -2.01 7.58
N TYR A 25 -2.77 -1.13 7.87
CA TYR A 25 -4.19 -1.49 7.83
C TYR A 25 -4.64 -1.90 6.42
N LEU A 26 -4.39 -1.06 5.41
CA LEU A 26 -4.83 -1.31 4.05
C LEU A 26 -4.12 -2.52 3.43
N SER A 27 -2.80 -2.64 3.65
CA SER A 27 -2.01 -3.76 3.10
C SER A 27 -2.48 -5.12 3.61
N ARG A 28 -2.74 -5.23 4.91
CA ARG A 28 -3.17 -6.49 5.53
C ARG A 28 -4.59 -6.84 5.16
N ARG A 29 -5.47 -5.84 5.12
CA ARG A 29 -6.85 -6.04 4.70
C ARG A 29 -6.92 -6.46 3.23
N GLY A 30 -6.23 -5.75 2.33
CA GLY A 30 -6.20 -6.08 0.90
C GLY A 30 -5.66 -7.48 0.66
N ALA A 31 -4.58 -7.87 1.35
CA ALA A 31 -4.03 -9.22 1.29
C ALA A 31 -5.04 -10.28 1.78
N ALA A 32 -5.70 -10.06 2.92
CA ALA A 32 -6.68 -11.00 3.47
C ALA A 32 -7.90 -11.16 2.54
N GLU A 33 -8.41 -10.07 1.97
CA GLU A 33 -9.52 -10.13 1.01
C GLU A 33 -9.11 -10.86 -0.28
N CYS A 34 -7.89 -10.64 -0.77
CA CYS A 34 -7.39 -11.36 -1.95
C CYS A 34 -7.20 -12.86 -1.70
N ASP A 35 -6.66 -13.21 -0.53
CA ASP A 35 -6.47 -14.61 -0.12
C ASP A 35 -7.82 -15.32 0.02
N ALA A 36 -8.82 -14.66 0.61
CA ALA A 36 -10.18 -15.19 0.75
C ALA A 36 -10.87 -15.46 -0.60
N LEU A 37 -10.54 -14.67 -1.61
CA LEU A 37 -11.07 -14.83 -2.98
C LEU A 37 -10.22 -15.77 -3.85
N GLY A 38 -9.15 -16.37 -3.30
CA GLY A 38 -8.31 -17.33 -4.01
C GLY A 38 -7.38 -16.71 -5.06
N TYR A 39 -7.09 -15.41 -4.98
CA TYR A 39 -6.14 -14.77 -5.89
C TYR A 39 -4.69 -15.10 -5.48
N MET A 40 -4.03 -16.09 -6.11
CA MET A 40 -2.62 -16.45 -5.85
C MET A 40 -1.69 -16.22 -7.08
N PRO A 41 -0.46 -15.65 -6.94
CA PRO A 41 0.07 -14.91 -5.80
C PRO A 41 0.26 -13.38 -6.02
N ALA A 42 -0.12 -12.63 -4.97
CA ALA A 42 0.64 -11.53 -4.36
C ALA A 42 0.77 -10.15 -5.04
N ALA A 43 -0.09 -9.78 -5.99
CA ALA A 43 -0.01 -8.46 -6.65
C ALA A 43 -0.68 -7.27 -5.97
N LEU A 44 -1.61 -7.54 -5.06
CA LEU A 44 -2.65 -6.57 -4.74
C LEU A 44 -2.59 -6.24 -3.26
N TYR A 45 -1.77 -5.24 -2.94
CA TYR A 45 -1.59 -4.80 -1.56
C TYR A 45 -2.85 -4.15 -1.00
N PHE A 46 -3.61 -3.40 -1.80
CA PHE A 46 -4.58 -2.44 -1.26
C PHE A 46 -6.04 -2.82 -1.46
N SER A 47 -6.39 -3.55 -2.53
CA SER A 47 -7.78 -3.98 -2.78
C SER A 47 -7.87 -5.12 -3.80
N PRO A 48 -8.93 -5.94 -3.77
CA PRO A 48 -9.19 -6.98 -4.76
C PRO A 48 -9.31 -6.42 -6.19
N PRO A 49 -8.91 -7.18 -7.22
CA PRO A 49 -8.88 -6.71 -8.59
C PRO A 49 -10.29 -6.45 -9.12
N GLN A 50 -10.48 -5.30 -9.76
CA GLN A 50 -11.72 -4.94 -10.43
C GLN A 50 -11.43 -4.56 -11.89
N PRO A 51 -12.30 -4.92 -12.85
CA PRO A 51 -12.12 -4.57 -14.26
C PRO A 51 -12.50 -3.11 -14.50
N SER A 52 -11.83 -2.17 -13.83
CA SER A 52 -12.06 -0.73 -13.97
C SER A 52 -10.74 0.05 -13.96
N ARG A 53 -10.66 1.06 -14.84
CA ARG A 53 -9.51 1.98 -14.89
C ARG A 53 -9.34 2.78 -13.60
N GLU A 54 -10.43 3.01 -12.90
CA GLU A 54 -10.40 3.67 -11.60
C GLU A 54 -9.67 2.81 -10.56
N TRP A 55 -9.99 1.52 -10.50
CA TRP A 55 -9.31 0.59 -9.61
C TRP A 55 -7.81 0.52 -9.91
N GLU A 56 -7.44 0.42 -11.18
CA GLU A 56 -6.03 0.38 -11.61
C GLU A 56 -5.26 1.63 -11.15
N ARG A 57 -5.85 2.81 -11.34
CA ARG A 57 -5.25 4.09 -10.91
C ARG A 57 -5.07 4.15 -9.40
N TRP A 58 -6.08 3.77 -8.64
CA TRP A 58 -6.02 3.80 -7.17
C TRP A 58 -5.00 2.78 -6.64
N ASN A 59 -5.02 1.55 -7.13
CA ASN A 59 -4.09 0.52 -6.70
C ASN A 59 -2.65 0.91 -7.06
N PHE A 60 -2.39 1.37 -8.28
CA PHE A 60 -1.08 1.87 -8.68
C PHE A 60 -0.63 3.08 -7.84
N GLY A 61 -1.54 4.03 -7.60
CA GLY A 61 -1.27 5.19 -6.77
C GLY A 61 -0.87 4.80 -5.34
N CYS A 62 -1.56 3.84 -4.73
CA CYS A 62 -1.21 3.32 -3.41
C CYS A 62 0.15 2.60 -3.41
N VAL A 63 0.43 1.76 -4.42
CA VAL A 63 1.74 1.09 -4.54
C VAL A 63 2.86 2.12 -4.64
N TRP A 64 2.69 3.17 -5.44
CA TRP A 64 3.69 4.22 -5.59
C TRP A 64 3.86 5.04 -4.30
N PHE A 65 2.75 5.47 -3.69
CA PHE A 65 2.75 6.27 -2.46
C PHE A 65 3.36 5.53 -1.26
N TYR A 66 3.11 4.23 -1.13
CA TYR A 66 3.60 3.38 -0.05
C TYR A 66 4.86 2.59 -0.40
N TRP A 67 5.49 2.84 -1.55
CA TRP A 67 6.67 2.10 -2.01
C TRP A 67 7.79 1.95 -0.99
N PRO A 68 8.16 2.99 -0.21
CA PRO A 68 9.18 2.85 0.83
C PRO A 68 8.78 1.83 1.90
N LEU A 69 7.52 1.84 2.34
CA LEU A 69 7.01 0.91 3.35
C LEU A 69 6.86 -0.50 2.78
N ILE A 70 6.43 -0.63 1.52
CA ILE A 70 6.37 -1.93 0.81
C ILE A 70 7.74 -2.60 0.79
N LYS A 71 8.79 -1.84 0.46
CA LYS A 71 10.17 -2.34 0.49
C LYS A 71 10.58 -2.75 1.89
N ALA A 72 10.37 -1.87 2.88
CA ALA A 72 10.73 -2.16 4.26
C ALA A 72 10.03 -3.42 4.78
N ASP A 73 8.71 -3.52 4.58
CA ASP A 73 7.88 -4.65 4.98
C ASP A 73 8.32 -5.95 4.29
N PHE A 74 8.67 -5.90 3.01
CA PHE A 74 9.25 -7.04 2.30
C PHE A 74 10.62 -7.45 2.86
N TYR A 75 11.53 -6.49 3.12
CA TYR A 75 12.85 -6.78 3.71
C TYR A 75 12.76 -7.33 5.13
N LEU A 76 11.72 -6.97 5.88
CA LEU A 76 11.43 -7.50 7.21
C LEU A 76 10.79 -8.89 7.18
N GLY A 77 10.46 -9.41 6.00
CA GLY A 77 9.81 -10.73 5.83
C GLY A 77 8.34 -10.76 6.23
N THR A 78 7.75 -9.60 6.55
CA THR A 78 6.33 -9.47 6.91
C THR A 78 5.46 -9.09 5.71
N GLY A 79 6.06 -8.53 4.67
CA GLY A 79 5.40 -8.10 3.43
C GLY A 79 5.48 -9.09 2.28
N ARG A 80 4.90 -8.72 1.13
CA ARG A 80 4.66 -9.61 -0.01
C ARG A 80 5.22 -9.27 -1.38
N TRP A 81 5.97 -8.21 -1.67
CA TRP A 81 6.27 -7.76 -3.05
C TRP A 81 5.05 -7.59 -3.96
N PRO A 82 4.71 -6.36 -4.40
CA PRO A 82 3.57 -6.17 -5.27
C PRO A 82 3.91 -6.84 -6.60
N GLY A 83 3.23 -7.95 -6.88
CA GLY A 83 3.05 -8.43 -8.23
C GLY A 83 2.53 -7.31 -9.16
N SER A 84 2.82 -7.47 -10.44
CA SER A 84 2.28 -6.61 -11.48
C SER A 84 0.75 -6.69 -11.45
N ALA A 85 0.06 -5.57 -11.20
CA ALA A 85 -1.38 -5.44 -11.49
C ALA A 85 -1.69 -6.01 -12.89
N PRO A 86 -2.93 -6.48 -13.17
CA PRO A 86 -3.26 -7.00 -14.48
C PRO A 86 -2.89 -5.97 -15.54
N LEU A 87 -1.79 -6.29 -16.23
CA LEU A 87 -1.32 -5.86 -17.53
C LEU A 87 -2.14 -4.70 -18.10
N TRP A 88 -1.55 -3.50 -18.12
CA TRP A 88 -2.00 -2.34 -18.89
C TRP A 88 -2.31 -2.76 -20.34
N ASP A 89 -3.50 -3.27 -20.60
CA ASP A 89 -3.92 -3.85 -21.88
C ASP A 89 -2.87 -4.82 -22.52
N LEU A 90 -2.36 -5.85 -21.83
CA LEU A 90 -2.02 -7.09 -22.57
C LEU A 90 -3.33 -7.83 -22.88
N LYS A 91 -4.17 -7.18 -23.68
CA LYS A 91 -5.07 -7.90 -24.56
C LYS A 91 -4.19 -8.68 -25.53
N LYS A 92 -4.48 -9.97 -25.69
CA LYS A 92 -4.08 -10.68 -26.91
C LYS A 92 -4.66 -9.98 -28.13
#